data_AF-A0A2L0TX27-F1
#
_entry.id   AF-A0A2L0TX27-F1
#
_cell.length_a   1.000
_cell.length_b   1.000
_cell.length_c   1.000
_cell.angle_alpha   90.00
_cell.angle_beta   90.00
_cell.angle_gamma   90.00
#
_symmetry.space_group_name_H-M   'P 1'
#
loop_
_entity.id
_entity.type
_entity.pdbx_description
1 polymer ?
#
loop_
_entity_poly.entity_id
_entity_poly.type
_entity_poly.pdbx_seq_one_letter_code
_entity_poly.pdbx_strand_id
1 'polypeptide(L)'
;MGESGIAQANRLVGQYRGATLALRQHKGMEEVHAYRIAARRLLALLALWRPLIHEPELERRLTRAVGTLSTLRDAQVYAQHHGGSLRQNRLPRVPLLTGPLARWLARLEEVPVDVDLLPLFRLHLALSLSDALAKTTSLPMGTKAKLRCWHRLRLVLKQARYGMELLTAQGGGDPAWLSMLVSWQERLGQLQDRRQWLRRLGGETGRGQQRRALKTEIRCQLLQLDCHQAELVALRMALLQSG
;
A
#
# COMPACT_ATOMS: atom_id res chain seq x y z
N MET A 1 -22.29 16.23 -0.05
CA MET A 1 -22.61 15.53 -1.31
C MET A 1 -21.34 14.84 -1.78
N GLY A 2 -21.31 13.50 -1.77
CA GLY A 2 -20.13 12.72 -2.16
C GLY A 2 -19.88 12.77 -3.67
N GLU A 3 -18.62 12.57 -4.07
CA GLU A 3 -18.27 12.40 -5.49
C GLU A 3 -18.84 11.06 -6.02
N SER A 4 -19.42 11.05 -7.23
CA SER A 4 -19.82 9.80 -7.89
C SER A 4 -18.61 8.89 -8.15
N GLY A 5 -18.78 7.57 -7.97
CA GLY A 5 -17.72 6.58 -8.19
C GLY A 5 -17.05 6.68 -9.57
N ILE A 6 -17.82 7.05 -10.60
CA ILE A 6 -17.33 7.27 -11.98
C ILE A 6 -16.45 8.53 -12.08
N ALA A 7 -16.87 9.63 -11.46
CA ALA A 7 -16.09 10.86 -11.42
C ALA A 7 -14.75 10.63 -10.69
N GLN A 8 -14.79 9.90 -9.58
CA GLN A 8 -13.61 9.53 -8.82
C GLN A 8 -12.67 8.63 -9.64
N ALA A 9 -13.21 7.64 -10.35
CA ALA A 9 -12.43 6.75 -11.20
C ALA A 9 -11.72 7.53 -12.32
N ASN A 10 -12.44 8.41 -13.02
CA ASN A 10 -11.88 9.27 -14.07
C ASN A 10 -10.76 10.17 -13.53
N ARG A 11 -10.96 10.78 -12.36
CA ARG A 11 -9.97 11.61 -11.70
C ARG A 11 -8.69 10.84 -11.39
N LEU A 12 -8.79 9.64 -10.81
CA LEU A 12 -7.63 8.82 -10.46
C LEU A 12 -6.89 8.29 -11.69
N VAL A 13 -7.61 7.92 -12.75
CA VAL A 13 -7.00 7.54 -14.03
C VAL A 13 -6.26 8.74 -14.64
N GLY A 14 -6.83 9.93 -14.57
CA GLY A 14 -6.18 11.19 -14.97
C GLY A 14 -4.89 11.46 -14.18
N GLN A 15 -4.94 11.36 -12.85
CA GLN A 15 -3.77 11.51 -11.97
C GLN A 15 -2.66 10.48 -12.29
N TYR A 16 -3.04 9.22 -12.52
CA TYR A 16 -2.10 8.19 -12.93
C TYR A 16 -1.44 8.51 -14.27
N ARG A 17 -2.21 8.92 -15.28
CA ARG A 17 -1.69 9.33 -16.59
C ARG A 17 -0.73 10.50 -16.46
N GLY A 18 -1.12 11.56 -15.73
CA GLY A 18 -0.28 12.73 -15.47
C GLY A 18 1.04 12.37 -14.80
N ALA A 19 1.00 11.60 -13.72
CA ALA A 19 2.21 11.15 -13.02
C ALA A 19 3.11 10.26 -13.90
N THR A 20 2.51 9.45 -14.78
CA THR A 20 3.26 8.61 -15.72
C THR A 20 3.97 9.45 -16.78
N LEU A 21 3.32 10.48 -17.32
CA LEU A 21 3.92 11.39 -18.29
C LEU A 21 5.05 12.22 -17.66
N ALA A 22 4.81 12.79 -16.47
CA ALA A 22 5.82 13.53 -15.72
C ALA A 22 7.07 12.67 -15.45
N LEU A 23 6.90 11.42 -15.01
CA LEU A 23 8.01 10.50 -14.78
C LEU A 23 8.80 10.18 -16.05
N ARG A 24 8.13 10.08 -17.20
CA ARG A 24 8.80 9.83 -18.50
C ARG A 24 9.62 11.03 -18.96
N GLN A 25 9.19 12.25 -18.64
CA GLN A 25 9.84 13.50 -19.01
C GLN A 25 10.98 13.86 -18.06
N HIS A 26 10.70 13.98 -16.76
CA HIS A 26 11.59 14.64 -15.80
C HIS A 26 12.44 13.65 -14.97
N LYS A 27 12.10 12.35 -14.95
CA LYS A 27 12.91 11.26 -14.38
C LYS A 27 13.48 11.52 -12.98
N GLY A 28 12.82 12.36 -12.18
CA GLY A 28 13.27 12.74 -10.84
C GLY A 28 12.70 11.85 -9.73
N MET A 29 13.17 12.08 -8.51
CA MET A 29 12.74 11.31 -7.33
C MET A 29 11.30 11.61 -6.93
N GLU A 30 10.87 12.86 -7.09
CA GLU A 30 9.51 13.28 -6.75
C GLU A 30 8.51 12.62 -7.70
N GLU A 31 8.83 12.52 -8.99
CA GLU A 31 8.00 11.88 -10.00
C GLU A 31 7.90 10.37 -9.76
N VAL A 32 8.98 9.71 -9.34
CA VAL A 32 8.95 8.29 -8.93
C VAL A 32 8.01 8.12 -7.75
N HIS A 33 8.04 9.04 -6.78
CA HIS A 33 7.17 8.99 -5.61
C HIS A 33 5.70 9.23 -6.00
N ALA A 34 5.42 10.27 -6.78
CA ALA A 34 4.09 10.63 -7.26
C ALA A 34 3.47 9.50 -8.09
N TYR A 35 4.21 8.92 -9.04
CA TYR A 35 3.76 7.76 -9.80
C TYR A 35 3.40 6.59 -8.89
N ARG A 36 4.24 6.28 -7.90
CA ARG A 36 3.97 5.17 -6.96
C ARG A 36 2.71 5.41 -6.14
N ILE A 37 2.42 6.64 -5.74
CA ILE A 37 1.17 6.98 -5.04
C ILE A 37 -0.01 6.79 -5.99
N ALA A 38 0.04 7.38 -7.18
CA ALA A 38 -1.06 7.30 -8.15
C ALA A 38 -1.36 5.85 -8.56
N ALA A 39 -0.33 5.05 -8.85
CA ALA A 39 -0.48 3.64 -9.20
C ALA A 39 -1.06 2.79 -8.07
N ARG A 40 -0.75 3.10 -6.81
CA ARG A 40 -1.32 2.39 -5.65
C ARG A 40 -2.78 2.75 -5.40
N ARG A 41 -3.15 4.01 -5.55
CA ARG A 41 -4.56 4.44 -5.52
C ARG A 41 -5.37 3.77 -6.62
N LEU A 42 -4.81 3.68 -7.82
CA LEU A 42 -5.43 2.96 -8.93
C LEU A 42 -5.57 1.46 -8.63
N LEU A 43 -4.58 0.80 -8.02
CA LEU A 43 -4.72 -0.59 -7.57
C LEU A 43 -5.82 -0.76 -6.51
N ALA A 44 -5.98 0.19 -5.61
CA ALA A 44 -7.06 0.16 -4.61
C ALA A 44 -8.42 0.36 -5.25
N LEU A 45 -8.53 1.27 -6.23
CA LEU A 45 -9.73 1.44 -7.04
C LEU A 45 -10.07 0.14 -7.78
N LEU A 46 -9.11 -0.51 -8.45
CA LEU A 46 -9.35 -1.79 -9.11
C LEU A 46 -9.80 -2.87 -8.12
N ALA A 47 -9.24 -2.90 -6.92
CA ALA A 47 -9.67 -3.83 -5.88
C ALA A 47 -11.10 -3.54 -5.38
N LEU A 48 -11.49 -2.27 -5.28
CA LEU A 48 -12.85 -1.84 -4.94
C LEU A 48 -13.87 -2.37 -5.95
N TRP A 49 -13.57 -2.23 -7.23
CA TRP A 49 -14.47 -2.65 -8.31
C TRP A 49 -14.32 -4.11 -8.72
N ARG A 50 -13.34 -4.84 -8.16
CA ARG A 50 -13.02 -6.22 -8.52
C ARG A 50 -14.22 -7.18 -8.52
N PRO A 51 -15.17 -7.11 -7.55
CA PRO A 51 -16.32 -8.02 -7.55
C PRO A 51 -17.22 -7.90 -8.79
N LEU A 52 -17.28 -6.71 -9.42
CA LEU A 52 -18.10 -6.46 -10.61
C LEU A 52 -17.27 -6.44 -11.89
N ILE A 53 -16.11 -5.80 -11.86
CA ILE A 53 -15.25 -5.58 -13.03
C ILE A 53 -13.84 -6.04 -12.68
N HIS A 54 -13.56 -7.31 -12.94
CA HIS A 54 -12.24 -7.88 -12.72
C HIS A 54 -11.32 -7.70 -13.93
N GLU A 55 -10.19 -6.99 -13.76
CA GLU A 55 -9.16 -6.79 -14.80
C GLU A 55 -7.77 -7.27 -14.33
N PRO A 56 -7.51 -8.60 -14.36
CA PRO A 56 -6.30 -9.19 -13.77
C PRO A 56 -5.01 -8.80 -14.51
N GLU A 57 -5.07 -8.54 -15.81
CA GLU A 57 -3.87 -8.09 -16.55
C GLU A 57 -3.45 -6.68 -16.12
N LEU A 58 -4.43 -5.78 -15.97
CA LEU A 58 -4.21 -4.41 -15.53
C LEU A 58 -3.60 -4.37 -14.11
N GLU A 59 -4.20 -5.12 -13.18
CA GLU A 59 -3.69 -5.25 -11.81
C GLU A 59 -2.27 -5.81 -11.78
N ARG A 60 -1.97 -6.86 -12.57
CA ARG A 60 -0.63 -7.46 -12.63
C ARG A 60 0.40 -6.47 -13.17
N ARG A 61 0.08 -5.73 -14.25
CA ARG A 61 1.00 -4.75 -14.87
C ARG A 61 1.29 -3.58 -13.94
N LEU A 62 0.27 -3.04 -13.26
CA LEU A 62 0.44 -2.00 -12.25
C LEU A 62 1.27 -2.49 -11.07
N THR A 63 0.98 -3.69 -10.56
CA THR A 63 1.70 -4.29 -9.44
C THR A 63 3.19 -4.47 -9.76
N ARG A 64 3.51 -4.98 -10.96
CA ARG A 64 4.91 -5.09 -11.43
C ARG A 64 5.60 -3.73 -11.49
N ALA A 65 4.97 -2.74 -12.12
CA ALA A 65 5.55 -1.39 -12.23
C ALA A 65 5.81 -0.73 -10.87
N VAL A 66 4.86 -0.84 -9.94
CA VAL A 66 5.03 -0.36 -8.55
C VAL A 66 6.14 -1.13 -7.84
N GLY A 67 6.26 -2.43 -8.07
CA GLY A 67 7.32 -3.27 -7.52
C GLY A 67 8.71 -2.80 -7.95
N THR A 68 8.93 -2.64 -9.26
CA THR A 68 10.22 -2.20 -9.82
C THR A 68 10.64 -0.81 -9.32
N LEU A 69 9.70 0.14 -9.23
CA LEU A 69 10.01 1.46 -8.68
C LEU A 69 10.18 1.46 -7.16
N SER A 70 9.58 0.50 -6.47
CA SER A 70 9.76 0.34 -5.02
C SER A 70 11.18 -0.08 -4.67
N THR A 71 11.79 -0.98 -5.44
CA THR A 71 13.18 -1.39 -5.20
C THR A 71 14.15 -0.23 -5.44
N LEU A 72 13.90 0.60 -6.46
CA LEU A 72 14.68 1.80 -6.74
C LEU A 72 14.60 2.82 -5.59
N ARG A 73 13.39 3.08 -5.07
CA ARG A 73 13.23 3.98 -3.92
C ARG A 73 13.86 3.42 -2.65
N ASP A 74 13.73 2.12 -2.39
CA ASP A 74 14.34 1.49 -1.22
C ASP A 74 15.88 1.57 -1.28
N ALA A 75 16.47 1.55 -2.48
CA ALA A 75 17.90 1.81 -2.67
C ALA A 75 18.27 3.26 -2.32
N GLN A 76 17.46 4.23 -2.76
CA GLN A 76 17.64 5.66 -2.50
C GLN A 76 17.55 6.02 -1.01
N VAL A 77 16.50 5.57 -0.32
CA VAL A 77 16.28 5.87 1.10
C VAL A 77 17.45 5.36 1.94
N TYR A 78 17.97 4.17 1.63
CA TYR A 78 19.13 3.64 2.32
C TYR A 78 20.40 4.46 2.07
N ALA A 79 20.66 4.88 0.83
CA ALA A 79 21.81 5.71 0.49
C ALA A 79 21.79 7.04 1.26
N GLN A 80 20.60 7.64 1.42
CA GLN A 80 20.39 8.86 2.20
C GLN A 80 20.68 8.66 3.71
N HIS A 81 20.33 7.50 4.27
CA HIS A 81 20.47 7.23 5.71
C HIS A 81 21.85 6.72 6.14
N HIS A 82 22.56 5.98 5.28
CA HIS A 82 23.80 5.30 5.65
C HIS A 82 25.03 5.74 4.84
N GLY A 83 24.86 6.69 3.92
CA GLY A 83 25.91 7.15 3.01
C GLY A 83 26.19 6.12 1.92
N GLY A 84 25.90 6.46 0.67
CA GLY A 84 26.20 5.59 -0.48
C GLY A 84 25.97 6.30 -1.81
N SER A 85 26.81 6.01 -2.80
CA SER A 85 26.60 6.50 -4.16
C SER A 85 25.51 5.70 -4.84
N LEU A 86 24.41 6.38 -5.20
CA LEU A 86 23.41 5.82 -6.09
C LEU A 86 24.04 5.69 -7.47
N ARG A 87 24.39 4.46 -7.88
CA ARG A 87 24.58 4.20 -9.31
C ARG A 87 23.32 4.66 -10.01
N GLN A 88 23.45 5.56 -10.98
CA GLN A 88 22.35 6.04 -11.82
C GLN A 88 21.74 4.86 -12.59
N ASN A 89 20.87 4.11 -11.93
CA ASN A 89 20.11 3.07 -12.57
C ASN A 89 19.11 3.75 -13.49
N ARG A 90 19.20 3.47 -14.80
CA ARG A 90 18.20 3.91 -15.77
C ARG A 90 16.82 3.58 -15.22
N LEU A 91 15.96 4.59 -15.12
CA LEU A 91 14.61 4.39 -14.62
C LEU A 91 13.88 3.37 -15.51
N PRO A 92 13.22 2.37 -14.91
CA PRO A 92 12.46 1.40 -15.68
C PRO A 92 11.32 2.10 -16.41
N ARG A 93 11.05 1.68 -17.65
CA ARG A 93 9.88 2.18 -18.39
C ARG A 93 8.60 1.76 -17.67
N VAL A 94 7.80 2.74 -17.28
CA VAL A 94 6.47 2.54 -16.69
C VAL A 94 5.37 2.48 -17.76
N PRO A 95 4.36 1.61 -17.61
CA PRO A 95 3.29 1.47 -18.60
C PRO A 95 2.26 2.60 -18.49
N LEU A 96 1.84 3.19 -19.61
CA LEU A 96 0.80 4.22 -19.63
C LEU A 96 -0.62 3.64 -19.46
N LEU A 97 -0.80 2.38 -19.86
CA LEU A 97 -2.04 1.60 -19.73
C LEU A 97 -3.29 2.28 -20.33
N THR A 98 -3.12 3.21 -21.28
CA THR A 98 -4.19 4.06 -21.81
C THR A 98 -5.38 3.24 -22.32
N GLY A 99 -5.14 2.29 -23.22
CA GLY A 99 -6.18 1.43 -23.79
C GLY A 99 -6.88 0.55 -22.76
N PRO A 100 -6.13 -0.26 -21.96
CA PRO A 100 -6.73 -1.05 -20.89
C PRO A 100 -7.55 -0.24 -19.88
N LEU A 101 -7.06 0.94 -19.47
CA LEU A 101 -7.80 1.81 -18.55
C LEU A 101 -9.02 2.45 -19.19
N ALA A 102 -8.97 2.81 -20.46
CA ALA A 102 -10.14 3.33 -21.18
C ALA A 102 -11.24 2.27 -21.30
N ARG A 103 -10.88 1.01 -21.64
CA ARG A 103 -11.85 -0.10 -21.65
C ARG A 103 -12.44 -0.36 -20.27
N TRP A 104 -11.61 -0.34 -19.23
CA TRP A 104 -12.09 -0.54 -17.87
C TRP A 104 -13.06 0.58 -17.43
N LEU A 105 -12.77 1.85 -17.79
CA LEU A 105 -13.68 2.97 -17.55
C LEU A 105 -15.00 2.83 -18.33
N ALA A 106 -14.96 2.39 -19.59
CA ALA A 106 -16.18 2.15 -20.36
C ALA A 106 -17.08 1.10 -19.69
N ARG A 107 -16.50 -0.01 -19.20
CA ARG A 107 -17.25 -1.02 -18.44
C ARG A 107 -17.82 -0.48 -17.12
N LEU A 108 -17.17 0.52 -16.54
CA LEU A 108 -17.62 1.16 -15.31
C LEU A 108 -18.81 2.10 -15.56
N GLU A 109 -18.89 2.72 -16.74
CA GLU A 109 -20.02 3.52 -17.19
C GLU A 109 -21.27 2.68 -17.48
N GLU A 110 -21.11 1.38 -17.79
CA GLU A 110 -22.22 0.43 -17.96
C GLU A 110 -22.87 0.01 -16.62
N VAL A 111 -22.23 0.30 -15.47
CA VAL A 111 -22.77 -0.06 -14.16
C VAL A 111 -23.89 0.90 -13.75
N PRO A 112 -25.08 0.40 -13.36
CA PRO A 112 -26.17 1.24 -12.88
C PRO A 112 -25.78 2.13 -11.69
N VAL A 113 -26.34 3.34 -11.64
CA VAL A 113 -25.97 4.39 -10.66
C VAL A 113 -26.36 4.02 -9.22
N ASP A 114 -27.31 3.09 -9.06
CA ASP A 114 -27.83 2.58 -7.79
C ASP A 114 -27.00 1.45 -7.17
N VAL A 115 -25.98 0.95 -7.87
CA VAL A 115 -25.12 -0.12 -7.35
C VAL A 115 -24.18 0.43 -6.28
N ASP A 116 -24.50 0.18 -5.02
CA ASP A 116 -23.62 0.50 -3.90
C ASP A 116 -22.56 -0.61 -3.68
N LEU A 117 -21.31 -0.28 -4.02
CA LEU A 117 -20.15 -1.15 -3.82
C LEU A 117 -19.54 -1.06 -2.42
N LEU A 118 -19.95 -0.07 -1.64
CA LEU A 118 -19.39 0.22 -0.32
C LEU A 118 -19.52 -0.98 0.64
N PRO A 119 -20.67 -1.67 0.77
CA PRO A 119 -20.81 -2.80 1.69
C PRO A 119 -19.90 -3.98 1.30
N LEU A 120 -19.85 -4.31 0.00
CA LEU A 120 -19.01 -5.39 -0.52
C LEU A 120 -17.53 -5.13 -0.27
N PHE A 121 -17.08 -3.89 -0.45
CA PHE A 121 -15.70 -3.54 -0.21
C PHE A 121 -15.33 -3.53 1.28
N ARG A 122 -16.21 -3.01 2.14
CA ARG A 122 -16.04 -3.08 3.59
C ARG A 122 -15.90 -4.53 4.06
N LEU A 123 -16.75 -5.43 3.55
CA LEU A 123 -16.68 -6.85 3.83
C LEU A 123 -15.35 -7.46 3.34
N HIS A 124 -14.94 -7.18 2.10
CA HIS A 124 -13.67 -7.67 1.56
C HIS A 124 -12.46 -7.21 2.40
N LEU A 125 -12.46 -5.95 2.85
CA LEU A 125 -11.42 -5.41 3.72
C LEU A 125 -11.43 -6.09 5.09
N ALA A 126 -12.60 -6.27 5.71
CA ALA A 126 -12.74 -6.92 6.99
C ALA A 126 -12.21 -8.37 6.97
N LEU A 127 -12.52 -9.12 5.91
CA LEU A 127 -12.02 -10.49 5.70
C LEU A 127 -10.50 -10.50 5.48
N SER A 128 -9.99 -9.59 4.65
CA SER A 128 -8.55 -9.47 4.38
C SER A 128 -7.75 -9.13 5.64
N LEU A 129 -8.29 -8.26 6.50
CA LEU A 129 -7.71 -7.92 7.80
C LEU A 129 -7.74 -9.12 8.74
N SER A 130 -8.88 -9.84 8.81
CA SER A 130 -9.01 -11.06 9.60
C SER A 130 -7.92 -12.08 9.28
N ASP A 131 -7.74 -12.40 8.00
CA ASP A 131 -6.75 -13.35 7.52
C ASP A 131 -5.30 -12.92 7.82
N ALA A 132 -5.03 -11.63 7.74
CA ALA A 132 -3.72 -11.07 8.02
C ALA A 132 -3.41 -11.07 9.52
N LEU A 133 -4.38 -10.72 10.36
CA LEU A 133 -4.26 -10.69 11.82
C LEU A 133 -4.15 -12.09 12.43
N ALA A 134 -4.93 -13.06 11.95
CA ALA A 134 -4.84 -14.44 12.42
C ALA A 134 -3.41 -15.02 12.27
N LYS A 135 -2.72 -14.63 11.19
CA LYS A 135 -1.35 -15.05 10.90
C LYS A 135 -0.28 -14.31 11.72
N THR A 136 -0.57 -13.13 12.26
CA THR A 136 0.37 -12.41 13.14
C THR A 136 0.29 -12.94 14.57
N THR A 137 -0.90 -13.32 15.03
CA THR A 137 -1.13 -13.81 16.40
C THR A 137 -0.60 -15.24 16.62
N SER A 138 -0.60 -16.08 15.58
CA SER A 138 -0.23 -17.50 15.70
C SER A 138 1.27 -17.80 15.80
N LEU A 139 2.15 -16.79 15.75
CA LEU A 139 3.59 -17.00 15.67
C LEU A 139 4.35 -16.43 16.89
N PRO A 140 5.33 -17.18 17.43
CA PRO A 140 6.15 -16.72 18.52
C PRO A 140 7.04 -15.53 18.11
N MET A 141 7.35 -14.71 19.10
CA MET A 141 8.14 -13.47 18.95
C MET A 141 9.55 -13.73 18.43
N GLY A 142 10.03 -12.83 17.55
CA GLY A 142 11.41 -12.88 17.01
C GLY A 142 11.62 -13.82 15.82
N THR A 143 10.61 -14.58 15.41
CA THR A 143 10.72 -15.48 14.25
C THR A 143 10.75 -14.68 12.94
N LYS A 144 11.61 -15.06 11.98
CA LYS A 144 11.57 -14.49 10.60
C LYS A 144 10.18 -14.62 9.98
N ALA A 145 9.42 -15.65 10.37
CA ALA A 145 8.03 -15.84 9.97
C ALA A 145 7.12 -14.70 10.47
N LYS A 146 7.24 -14.27 11.73
CA LYS A 146 6.45 -13.16 12.29
C LYS A 146 6.67 -11.85 11.53
N LEU A 147 7.92 -11.55 11.15
CA LEU A 147 8.24 -10.42 10.27
C LEU A 147 7.62 -10.51 8.86
N ARG A 148 7.43 -11.72 8.31
CA ARG A 148 6.71 -11.92 7.04
C ARG A 148 5.22 -11.66 7.22
N CYS A 149 4.61 -12.10 8.32
CA CYS A 149 3.21 -11.84 8.62
C CYS A 149 2.95 -10.34 8.80
N TRP A 150 3.78 -9.62 9.57
CA TRP A 150 3.68 -8.16 9.68
C TRP A 150 3.89 -7.43 8.34
N HIS A 151 4.78 -7.94 7.48
CA HIS A 151 4.91 -7.41 6.13
C HIS A 151 3.65 -7.62 5.28
N ARG A 152 3.02 -8.80 5.38
CA ARG A 152 1.75 -9.08 4.70
C ARG A 152 0.63 -8.17 5.21
N LEU A 153 0.51 -8.01 6.53
CA LEU A 153 -0.46 -7.10 7.15
C LEU A 153 -0.23 -5.65 6.68
N ARG A 154 1.02 -5.19 6.58
CA ARG A 154 1.34 -3.87 6.01
C ARG A 154 0.82 -3.70 4.58
N LEU A 155 0.85 -4.73 3.74
CA LEU A 155 0.32 -4.65 2.38
C LEU A 155 -1.21 -4.52 2.38
N VAL A 156 -1.88 -5.31 3.24
CA VAL A 156 -3.33 -5.23 3.44
C VAL A 156 -3.73 -3.86 3.96
N LEU A 157 -3.04 -3.32 4.97
CA LEU A 157 -3.33 -2.01 5.54
C LEU A 157 -3.10 -0.87 4.56
N LYS A 158 -2.10 -0.97 3.68
CA LYS A 158 -1.92 0.01 2.59
C LYS A 158 -3.12 -0.01 1.65
N GLN A 159 -3.56 -1.18 1.25
CA GLN A 159 -4.73 -1.32 0.38
C GLN A 159 -6.00 -0.81 1.07
N ALA A 160 -6.20 -1.16 2.34
CA ALA A 160 -7.30 -0.67 3.16
C ALA A 160 -7.28 0.86 3.28
N ARG A 161 -6.11 1.47 3.50
CA ARG A 161 -5.97 2.93 3.57
C ARG A 161 -6.40 3.60 2.28
N TYR A 162 -5.88 3.15 1.13
CA TYR A 162 -6.29 3.71 -0.15
C TYR A 162 -7.78 3.47 -0.44
N GLY A 163 -8.31 2.32 -0.03
CA GLY A 163 -9.74 2.05 -0.05
C GLY A 163 -10.55 3.06 0.75
N MET A 164 -10.18 3.27 2.01
CA MET A 164 -10.82 4.27 2.89
C MET A 164 -10.69 5.69 2.35
N GLU A 165 -9.56 6.07 1.74
CA GLU A 165 -9.42 7.35 1.03
C GLU A 165 -10.52 7.52 -0.03
N LEU A 166 -10.83 6.45 -0.79
CA LEU A 166 -11.90 6.48 -1.79
C LEU A 166 -13.28 6.62 -1.14
N LEU A 167 -13.54 5.84 -0.09
CA LEU A 167 -14.83 5.86 0.60
C LEU A 167 -15.11 7.20 1.28
N THR A 168 -14.13 7.79 1.95
CA THR A 168 -14.26 9.10 2.58
C THR A 168 -14.54 10.18 1.53
N ALA A 169 -13.91 10.11 0.35
CA ALA A 169 -14.20 11.05 -0.75
C ALA A 169 -15.62 10.89 -1.35
N GLN A 170 -16.24 9.70 -1.21
CA GLN A 170 -17.64 9.46 -1.57
C GLN A 170 -18.60 9.80 -0.41
N GLY A 171 -18.10 10.25 0.75
CA GLY A 171 -18.91 10.58 1.93
C GLY A 171 -19.29 9.36 2.79
N GLY A 172 -18.80 8.17 2.47
CA GLY A 172 -19.11 6.91 3.16
C GLY A 172 -17.97 6.36 4.03
N GLY A 173 -16.90 7.11 4.27
CA GLY A 173 -15.75 6.63 5.06
C GLY A 173 -15.52 7.47 6.31
N ASP A 174 -15.32 6.81 7.46
CA ASP A 174 -14.97 7.47 8.73
C ASP A 174 -13.54 8.05 8.68
N PRO A 175 -13.36 9.38 8.81
CA PRO A 175 -12.03 10.01 8.86
C PRO A 175 -11.14 9.49 10.00
N ALA A 176 -11.73 9.07 11.13
CA ALA A 176 -10.98 8.51 12.25
C ALA A 176 -10.31 7.18 11.86
N TRP A 177 -10.99 6.34 11.07
CA TRP A 177 -10.40 5.09 10.58
C TRP A 177 -9.26 5.35 9.61
N LEU A 178 -9.37 6.37 8.75
CA LEU A 178 -8.29 6.77 7.86
C LEU A 178 -7.07 7.23 8.65
N SER A 179 -7.25 8.05 9.69
CA SER A 179 -6.18 8.49 10.58
C SER A 179 -5.48 7.31 11.27
N MET A 180 -6.25 6.36 11.79
CA MET A 180 -5.73 5.12 12.38
C MET A 180 -4.90 4.31 11.36
N LEU A 181 -5.40 4.13 10.14
CA LEU A 181 -4.69 3.41 9.08
C LEU A 181 -3.38 4.11 8.66
N VAL A 182 -3.34 5.44 8.67
CA VAL A 182 -2.11 6.22 8.44
C VAL A 182 -1.08 5.92 9.55
N SER A 183 -1.48 6.03 10.81
CA SER A 183 -0.61 5.73 11.97
C SER A 183 -0.05 4.30 11.90
N TRP A 184 -0.90 3.32 11.61
CA TRP A 184 -0.46 1.93 11.42
C TRP A 184 0.51 1.75 10.26
N GLN A 185 0.28 2.45 9.14
CA GLN A 185 1.18 2.39 7.99
C GLN A 185 2.56 2.97 8.33
N GLU A 186 2.64 4.02 9.14
CA GLU A 186 3.90 4.61 9.62
C GLU A 186 4.64 3.63 10.52
N ARG A 187 3.98 3.09 11.55
CA ARG A 187 4.56 2.10 12.47
C ARG A 187 5.13 0.91 11.70
N LEU A 188 4.35 0.32 10.78
CA LEU A 188 4.80 -0.82 9.97
C LEU A 188 5.82 -0.43 8.89
N GLY A 189 5.81 0.82 8.44
CA GLY A 189 6.83 1.39 7.57
C GLY A 189 8.20 1.35 8.24
N GLN A 190 8.30 1.93 9.43
CA GLN A 190 9.52 1.94 10.23
C GLN A 190 10.05 0.51 10.51
N LEU A 191 9.15 -0.43 10.84
CA LEU A 191 9.54 -1.84 11.06
C LEU A 191 10.17 -2.46 9.80
N GLN A 192 9.57 -2.19 8.64
CA GLN A 192 10.09 -2.69 7.36
C GLN A 192 11.46 -2.08 7.06
N ASP A 193 11.64 -0.77 7.29
CA ASP A 193 12.88 -0.06 7.01
C ASP A 193 14.02 -0.58 7.88
N ARG A 194 13.81 -0.70 9.20
CA ARG A 194 14.74 -1.33 10.14
C ARG A 194 15.13 -2.75 9.70
N ARG A 195 14.16 -3.56 9.25
CA ARG A 195 14.42 -4.91 8.72
C ARG A 195 15.25 -4.88 7.43
N GLN A 196 15.07 -3.89 6.57
CA GLN A 196 15.88 -3.75 5.36
C GLN A 196 17.31 -3.32 5.70
N TRP A 197 17.48 -2.37 6.62
CA TRP A 197 18.80 -1.93 7.11
C TRP A 197 19.56 -3.08 7.75
N LEU A 198 18.91 -3.85 8.63
CA LEU A 198 19.51 -5.03 9.27
C LEU A 198 20.02 -6.07 8.25
N ARG A 199 19.31 -6.23 7.12
CA ARG A 199 19.74 -7.13 6.05
C ARG A 199 20.98 -6.61 5.32
N ARG A 200 21.04 -5.32 5.01
CA ARG A 200 22.18 -4.71 4.30
C ARG A 200 23.44 -4.66 5.16
N LEU A 201 23.30 -4.27 6.43
CA LEU A 201 24.38 -4.30 7.42
C LEU A 201 24.92 -5.71 7.72
N GLY A 202 24.17 -6.76 7.37
CA GLY A 202 24.64 -8.14 7.51
C GLY A 202 25.81 -8.48 6.58
N GLY A 203 26.04 -7.69 5.53
CA GLY A 203 27.16 -7.85 4.59
C GLY A 203 28.37 -6.95 4.87
N GLU A 204 28.33 -6.10 5.89
CA GLU A 204 29.40 -5.14 6.20
C GLU A 204 30.18 -5.57 7.47
N THR A 205 31.51 -5.68 7.36
CA THR A 205 32.42 -5.92 8.49
C THR A 205 32.52 -4.69 9.40
N GLY A 206 32.64 -4.89 10.72
CA GLY A 206 32.80 -3.80 11.70
C GLY A 206 31.50 -3.16 12.24
N ARG A 207 30.31 -3.50 11.72
CA ARG A 207 29.01 -2.89 12.12
C ARG A 207 28.27 -3.61 13.26
N GLY A 208 28.98 -4.37 14.10
CA GLY A 208 28.38 -5.30 15.08
C GLY A 208 27.47 -4.64 16.12
N GLN A 209 27.83 -3.46 16.62
CA GLN A 209 27.05 -2.70 17.61
C GLN A 209 25.75 -2.16 17.01
N GLN A 210 25.82 -1.52 15.84
CA GLN A 210 24.64 -1.03 15.10
C GLN A 210 23.65 -2.17 14.79
N ARG A 211 24.18 -3.35 14.44
CA ARG A 211 23.36 -4.54 14.19
C ARG A 211 22.63 -5.04 15.45
N ARG A 212 23.29 -4.99 16.62
CA ARG A 212 22.66 -5.35 17.90
C ARG A 212 21.56 -4.36 18.27
N ALA A 213 21.82 -3.06 18.16
CA ALA A 213 20.84 -2.01 18.41
C ALA A 213 19.58 -2.18 17.54
N LEU A 214 19.73 -2.36 16.23
CA LEU A 214 18.60 -2.57 15.31
C LEU A 214 17.77 -3.82 15.64
N LYS A 215 18.41 -4.91 16.09
CA LYS A 215 17.68 -6.11 16.53
C LYS A 215 16.82 -5.82 17.75
N THR A 216 17.35 -5.06 18.71
CA THR A 216 16.61 -4.64 19.91
C THR A 216 15.44 -3.74 19.54
N GLU A 217 15.65 -2.73 18.69
CA GLU A 217 14.58 -1.84 18.20
C GLU A 217 13.46 -2.62 17.50
N ILE A 218 13.80 -3.56 16.61
CA ILE A 218 12.83 -4.40 15.92
C ILE A 218 12.03 -5.23 16.94
N ARG A 219 12.68 -5.79 17.97
CA ARG A 219 12.01 -6.57 19.00
C ARG A 219 11.05 -5.70 19.82
N CYS A 220 11.48 -4.53 20.28
CA CYS A 220 10.65 -3.57 21.01
C CYS A 220 9.44 -3.13 20.19
N GLN A 221 9.65 -2.83 18.91
CA GLN A 221 8.57 -2.42 18.03
C GLN A 221 7.56 -3.54 17.77
N LEU A 222 8.02 -4.79 17.62
CA LEU A 222 7.12 -5.93 17.49
C LEU A 222 6.23 -6.11 18.73
N LEU A 223 6.78 -5.91 19.94
CA LEU A 223 5.99 -5.94 21.17
C LEU A 223 4.93 -4.84 21.18
N GLN A 224 5.31 -3.61 20.82
CA GLN A 224 4.36 -2.50 20.71
C GLN A 224 3.27 -2.80 19.68
N LEU A 225 3.60 -3.38 18.54
CA LEU A 225 2.62 -3.73 17.50
C LEU A 225 1.65 -4.82 17.96
N ASP A 226 2.13 -5.83 18.69
CA ASP A 226 1.27 -6.84 19.31
C ASP A 226 0.29 -6.18 20.31
N CYS A 227 0.76 -5.24 21.14
CA CYS A 227 -0.10 -4.53 22.11
C CYS A 227 -1.19 -3.67 21.45
N HIS A 228 -0.89 -3.02 20.32
CA HIS A 228 -1.87 -2.19 19.63
C HIS A 228 -2.82 -2.99 18.74
N GLN A 229 -2.60 -4.30 18.53
CA GLN A 229 -3.35 -5.11 17.55
C GLN A 229 -4.88 -5.06 17.75
N ALA A 230 -5.35 -4.80 18.97
CA ALA A 230 -6.77 -4.58 19.29
C ALA A 230 -7.41 -3.46 18.47
N GLU A 231 -6.67 -2.40 18.11
CA GLU A 231 -7.14 -1.32 17.24
C GLU A 231 -7.58 -1.85 15.86
N LEU A 232 -6.80 -2.78 15.29
CA LEU A 232 -7.10 -3.40 13.99
C LEU A 232 -8.26 -4.40 14.07
N VAL A 233 -8.44 -5.05 15.21
CA VAL A 233 -9.60 -5.90 15.47
C VAL A 233 -10.86 -5.04 15.57
N ALA A 234 -10.81 -3.92 16.30
CA ALA A 234 -11.91 -2.97 16.40
C ALA A 234 -12.30 -2.41 15.03
N LEU A 235 -11.32 -2.02 14.20
CA LEU A 235 -11.57 -1.59 12.81
C LEU A 235 -12.31 -2.66 12.02
N ARG A 236 -11.85 -3.93 12.09
CA ARG A 236 -12.51 -5.04 11.40
C ARG A 236 -13.96 -5.19 11.84
N MET A 237 -14.24 -5.14 13.15
CA MET A 237 -15.59 -5.27 13.67
C MET A 237 -16.48 -4.12 13.20
N ALA A 238 -15.97 -2.89 13.21
CA ALA A 238 -16.69 -1.71 12.73
C ALA A 238 -17.02 -1.81 11.23
N LEU A 239 -16.09 -2.32 10.41
CA LEU A 239 -16.31 -2.58 8.99
C LEU A 239 -17.42 -3.62 8.73
N LEU A 240 -17.59 -4.61 9.63
CA LEU A 240 -18.65 -5.61 9.54
C LEU A 240 -20.01 -5.10 10.01
N GLN A 241 -20.03 -4.19 10.99
CA GLN A 241 -21.27 -3.63 11.56
C GLN A 241 -21.84 -2.48 10.73
N SER A 242 -21.02 -1.83 9.91
CA SER A 242 -21.44 -0.72 9.03
C SER A 242 -21.95 -1.20 7.67
N GLY A 243 -22.13 -2.51 7.47
CA GLY A 243 -22.57 -3.13 6.22
C GLY A 243 -24.06 -3.41 6.18
#